data_AF-A0A382R7F7-F1
#
_entry.id   AF-A0A382R7F7-F1
#
_cell.length_a   1.000
_cell.length_b   1.000
_cell.length_c   1.000
_cell.angle_alpha   90.00
_cell.angle_beta   90.00
_cell.angle_gamma   90.00
#
_symmetry.space_group_name_H-M   'P 1'
#
loop_
_entity.id
_entity.type
_entity.pdbx_description
1 polymer ?
#
loop_
_entity_poly.entity_id
_entity_poly.type
_entity_poly.pdbx_seq_one_letter_code
_entity_poly.pdbx_strand_id
1 'polypeptide(L)'
;MHKLHIPVMGTGFSIDTPIRVAPFGISSVISIMDDILIEKVREHYCDKYNLSFTPIHRWSEDSRARRITAYIDTVIDIVNIKFSQIKKMPFFESNDKEKYFSMLPDESPLKDTYQDLMEMDSGKKRDKTEKYLTNQMLKGSIDVNIMVKLDRQNYDRKGNLLPGEFSDGKAALRGYAQSKAESSIIFSAGINQSLYSYITEFKDFYRNQSGKIKKKIIIKVSDFRSALIQGKFLAKKGLEIHEFRIESGLNCGGHAFASNGYLL
;
A
#
# COMPACT_ATOMS: atom_id res chain seq x y z
N MET A 1 -14.40 -9.90 0.39
CA MET A 1 -13.31 -9.14 -0.28
C MET A 1 -12.23 -10.12 -0.72
N HIS A 2 -11.39 -9.75 -1.69
CA HIS A 2 -10.34 -10.63 -2.19
C HIS A 2 -9.40 -11.12 -1.09
N LYS A 3 -9.01 -12.40 -1.16
CA LYS A 3 -8.03 -13.02 -0.25
C LYS A 3 -6.59 -12.84 -0.76
N LEU A 4 -6.42 -12.48 -2.03
CA LEU A 4 -5.12 -12.24 -2.66
C LEU A 4 -4.67 -10.78 -2.48
N HIS A 5 -3.35 -10.57 -2.47
CA HIS A 5 -2.74 -9.25 -2.58
C HIS A 5 -1.62 -9.29 -3.62
N ILE A 6 -1.43 -8.20 -4.36
CA ILE A 6 -0.36 -8.09 -5.35
C ILE A 6 0.91 -7.57 -4.67
N PRO A 7 2.00 -8.35 -4.61
CA PRO A 7 3.24 -7.92 -3.97
C PRO A 7 3.99 -6.89 -4.83
N VAL A 8 5.07 -6.34 -4.28
CA VAL A 8 6.03 -5.55 -5.05
C VAL A 8 6.74 -6.47 -6.06
N MET A 9 6.70 -6.10 -7.34
CA MET A 9 7.35 -6.84 -8.43
C MET A 9 8.59 -6.10 -9.00
N GLY A 10 9.05 -5.08 -8.30
CA GLY A 10 10.14 -4.19 -8.71
C GLY A 10 9.83 -2.74 -8.33
N THR A 11 10.83 -1.86 -8.38
CA THR A 11 10.66 -0.44 -8.02
C THR A 11 9.69 0.30 -8.94
N GLY A 12 9.67 -0.03 -10.25
CA GLY A 12 8.79 0.59 -11.23
C GLY A 12 7.58 -0.23 -11.67
N PHE A 13 7.66 -1.56 -11.69
CA PHE A 13 6.62 -2.39 -12.33
C PHE A 13 5.25 -2.35 -11.64
N SER A 14 5.22 -2.23 -10.31
CA SER A 14 3.98 -2.20 -9.53
C SER A 14 3.65 -0.81 -8.99
N ILE A 15 4.33 0.24 -9.46
CA ILE A 15 4.26 1.58 -8.86
C ILE A 15 2.83 2.15 -8.88
N ASP A 16 2.10 1.96 -9.98
CA ASP A 16 0.75 2.46 -10.21
C ASP A 16 -0.32 1.36 -10.20
N THR A 17 0.06 0.12 -9.86
CA THR A 17 -0.87 -1.00 -9.74
C THR A 17 -2.10 -0.69 -8.87
N PRO A 18 -2.00 0.00 -7.72
CA PRO A 18 -3.18 0.30 -6.94
C PRO A 18 -4.22 1.15 -7.67
N ILE A 19 -3.81 2.06 -8.57
CA ILE A 19 -4.73 2.84 -9.41
C ILE A 19 -5.59 1.94 -10.30
N ARG A 20 -5.03 0.82 -10.75
CA ARG A 20 -5.70 -0.12 -11.66
C ARG A 20 -6.65 -1.07 -10.91
N VAL A 21 -6.25 -1.56 -9.74
CA VAL A 21 -6.89 -2.72 -9.10
C VAL A 21 -7.58 -2.41 -7.77
N ALA A 22 -7.16 -1.38 -7.03
CA ALA A 22 -7.78 -1.02 -5.76
C ALA A 22 -9.26 -0.59 -5.89
N PRO A 23 -9.71 0.10 -6.96
CA PRO A 23 -11.14 0.36 -7.17
C PRO A 23 -11.99 -0.92 -7.27
N PHE A 24 -11.36 -2.06 -7.55
CA PHE A 24 -12.01 -3.37 -7.63
C PHE A 24 -11.85 -4.23 -6.37
N GLY A 25 -11.38 -3.66 -5.26
CA GLY A 25 -11.26 -4.39 -4.00
C GLY A 25 -9.96 -5.21 -3.85
N ILE A 26 -9.03 -5.14 -4.81
CA ILE A 26 -7.77 -5.90 -4.79
C ILE A 26 -6.67 -5.07 -4.13
N SER A 27 -6.09 -5.62 -3.07
CA SER A 27 -4.97 -4.99 -2.35
C SER A 27 -3.65 -5.12 -3.13
N SER A 28 -2.83 -4.09 -3.10
CA SER A 28 -1.53 -4.11 -3.79
C SER A 28 -0.48 -3.23 -3.09
N VAL A 29 0.79 -3.52 -3.36
CA VAL A 29 1.93 -2.87 -2.69
C VAL A 29 2.77 -2.03 -3.66
N ILE A 30 3.05 -0.79 -3.26
CA ILE A 30 3.95 0.14 -3.96
C ILE A 30 5.34 0.11 -3.32
N SER A 31 6.41 0.01 -4.12
CA SER A 31 7.76 0.32 -3.60
C SER A 31 7.96 1.83 -3.51
N ILE A 32 8.33 2.35 -2.33
CA ILE A 32 8.52 3.79 -2.11
C ILE A 32 9.99 4.19 -1.97
N MET A 33 10.90 3.40 -2.54
CA MET A 33 12.34 3.63 -2.44
C MET A 33 12.90 4.58 -3.50
N ASP A 34 12.30 4.64 -4.68
CA ASP A 34 12.74 5.51 -5.80
C ASP A 34 11.81 6.72 -5.91
N ASP A 35 12.18 7.80 -5.22
CA ASP A 35 11.38 9.01 -5.15
C ASP A 35 11.41 9.82 -6.46
N ILE A 36 12.45 9.67 -7.27
CA ILE A 36 12.57 10.34 -8.57
C ILE A 36 11.61 9.72 -9.58
N LEU A 37 11.53 8.38 -9.61
CA LEU A 37 10.54 7.69 -10.42
C LEU A 37 9.12 8.03 -9.97
N ILE A 38 8.88 8.02 -8.65
CA ILE A 38 7.61 8.38 -8.04
C ILE A 38 7.11 9.76 -8.51
N GLU A 39 7.98 10.76 -8.53
CA GLU A 39 7.58 12.11 -8.95
C GLU A 39 7.19 12.19 -10.43
N LYS A 40 7.92 11.49 -11.31
CA LYS A 40 7.58 11.40 -12.74
C LYS A 40 6.22 10.73 -12.95
N VAL A 41 5.95 9.65 -12.20
CA VAL A 41 4.66 8.96 -12.25
C VAL A 41 3.55 9.85 -11.68
N ARG A 42 3.82 10.59 -10.60
CA ARG A 42 2.90 11.57 -10.03
C ARG A 42 2.52 12.64 -11.04
N GLU A 43 3.49 13.23 -11.74
CA GLU A 43 3.27 14.22 -12.80
C GLU A 43 2.32 13.69 -13.88
N HIS A 44 2.62 12.51 -14.44
CA HIS A 44 1.78 11.86 -15.45
C HIS A 44 0.34 11.66 -14.98
N TYR A 45 0.15 11.18 -13.75
CA TYR A 45 -1.18 10.90 -13.21
C TYR A 45 -1.94 12.16 -12.78
N CYS A 46 -1.24 13.20 -12.32
CA CYS A 46 -1.86 14.48 -12.05
C CYS A 46 -2.42 15.10 -13.35
N ASP A 47 -1.65 15.08 -14.44
CA ASP A 47 -2.10 15.54 -15.75
C ASP A 47 -3.33 14.73 -16.23
N LYS A 48 -3.22 13.39 -16.22
CA LYS A 48 -4.28 12.48 -16.66
C LYS A 48 -5.61 12.65 -15.92
N TYR A 49 -5.59 13.02 -14.64
CA TYR A 49 -6.77 13.18 -13.80
C TYR A 49 -7.11 14.65 -13.49
N ASN A 50 -6.44 15.60 -14.16
CA ASN A 50 -6.60 17.03 -13.95
C ASN A 50 -6.49 17.44 -12.47
N LEU A 51 -5.48 16.90 -11.78
CA LEU A 51 -5.14 17.22 -10.39
C LEU A 51 -4.05 18.29 -10.34
N SER A 52 -4.06 19.12 -9.30
CA SER A 52 -3.01 20.13 -9.10
C SER A 52 -1.64 19.48 -8.93
N PHE A 53 -0.66 19.99 -9.69
CA PHE A 53 0.71 19.50 -9.66
C PHE A 53 1.68 20.67 -9.47
N THR A 54 2.45 20.61 -8.39
CA THR A 54 3.63 21.45 -8.20
C THR A 54 4.84 20.52 -8.08
N PRO A 55 5.88 20.68 -8.94
CA PRO A 55 7.08 19.86 -8.86
C PRO A 55 7.79 20.02 -7.51
N ILE A 56 8.23 18.90 -6.94
CA ILE A 56 9.10 18.89 -5.75
C ILE A 56 10.52 18.61 -6.23
N HIS A 57 11.34 19.66 -6.29
CA HIS A 57 12.69 19.58 -6.83
C HIS A 57 13.65 18.79 -5.92
N ARG A 58 14.70 18.23 -6.51
CA ARG A 58 15.70 17.39 -5.80
C ARG A 58 16.30 18.08 -4.57
N TRP A 59 16.63 19.36 -4.68
CA TRP A 59 17.30 20.13 -3.62
C TRP A 59 16.35 20.91 -2.72
N SER A 60 15.03 20.72 -2.86
CA SER A 60 14.08 21.25 -1.89
C SER A 60 14.31 20.60 -0.53
N GLU A 61 14.00 21.32 0.53
CA GLU A 61 13.99 20.77 1.88
C GLU A 61 13.04 19.56 1.94
N ASP A 62 13.55 18.48 2.54
CA ASP A 62 12.87 17.20 2.71
C ASP A 62 12.23 16.64 1.42
N SER A 63 12.89 16.87 0.29
CA SER A 63 12.28 16.63 -1.02
C SER A 63 11.83 15.18 -1.24
N ARG A 64 12.59 14.20 -0.73
CA ARG A 64 12.25 12.78 -0.85
C ARG A 64 10.97 12.43 -0.09
N ALA A 65 10.87 12.78 1.19
CA ALA A 65 9.68 12.48 1.97
C ALA A 65 8.47 13.18 1.36
N ARG A 66 8.62 14.46 0.96
CA ARG A 66 7.55 15.23 0.31
C ARG A 66 7.06 14.61 -1.00
N ARG A 67 7.96 14.13 -1.87
CA ARG A 67 7.59 13.42 -3.12
C ARG A 67 6.78 12.15 -2.82
N ILE A 68 7.25 11.37 -1.85
CA ILE A 68 6.59 10.12 -1.44
C ILE A 68 5.21 10.40 -0.85
N THR A 69 5.08 11.38 0.06
CA THR A 69 3.79 11.83 0.61
C THR A 69 2.83 12.23 -0.50
N ALA A 70 3.24 13.16 -1.36
CA ALA A 70 2.41 13.71 -2.42
C ALA A 70 1.94 12.62 -3.40
N TYR A 71 2.81 11.66 -3.71
CA TYR A 71 2.47 10.55 -4.58
C TYR A 71 1.45 9.59 -3.97
N ILE A 72 1.68 9.15 -2.73
CA ILE A 72 0.73 8.27 -2.02
C ILE A 72 -0.65 8.94 -1.96
N ASP A 73 -0.67 10.23 -1.64
CA ASP A 73 -1.91 10.99 -1.56
C ASP A 73 -2.62 11.10 -2.93
N THR A 74 -1.86 11.31 -4.00
CA THR A 74 -2.36 11.34 -5.38
C THR A 74 -2.97 9.98 -5.78
N VAL A 75 -2.28 8.88 -5.48
CA VAL A 75 -2.80 7.52 -5.75
C VAL A 75 -4.11 7.29 -5.02
N ILE A 76 -4.20 7.69 -3.74
CA ILE A 76 -5.43 7.57 -2.95
C ILE A 76 -6.58 8.38 -3.57
N ASP A 77 -6.32 9.62 -4.00
CA ASP A 77 -7.34 10.46 -4.63
C ASP A 77 -7.87 9.86 -5.93
N ILE A 78 -6.97 9.37 -6.78
CA ILE A 78 -7.35 8.72 -8.03
C ILE A 78 -8.18 7.47 -7.76
N VAL A 79 -7.77 6.63 -6.81
CA VAL A 79 -8.54 5.44 -6.42
C VAL A 79 -9.92 5.82 -5.88
N ASN A 80 -10.01 6.90 -5.09
CA ASN A 80 -11.29 7.41 -4.58
C ASN A 80 -12.22 7.90 -5.69
N ILE A 81 -11.68 8.64 -6.67
CA ILE A 81 -12.43 9.10 -7.86
C ILE A 81 -12.99 7.91 -8.61
N LYS A 82 -12.12 6.97 -9.01
CA LYS A 82 -12.51 5.77 -9.77
C LYS A 82 -13.53 4.93 -9.01
N PHE A 83 -13.28 4.65 -7.73
CA PHE A 83 -14.19 3.85 -6.92
C PHE A 83 -15.56 4.50 -6.77
N SER A 84 -15.61 5.82 -6.59
CA SER A 84 -16.87 6.57 -6.51
C SER A 84 -17.65 6.53 -7.83
N GLN A 85 -16.97 6.53 -8.98
CA GLN A 85 -17.59 6.33 -10.28
C GLN A 85 -18.18 4.92 -10.41
N ILE A 86 -17.40 3.88 -10.07
CA ILE A 86 -17.86 2.49 -10.10
C ILE A 86 -19.10 2.30 -9.22
N LYS A 87 -19.12 2.84 -7.99
CA LYS A 87 -20.29 2.73 -7.10
C LYS A 87 -21.58 3.29 -7.71
N LYS A 88 -21.49 4.35 -8.53
CA LYS A 88 -22.63 5.02 -9.16
C LYS A 88 -23.16 4.30 -10.41
N MET A 89 -22.40 3.34 -10.96
CA MET A 89 -22.83 2.60 -12.15
C MET A 89 -24.04 1.68 -11.86
N PRO A 90 -24.85 1.36 -12.88
CA PRO A 90 -25.96 0.43 -12.76
C PRO A 90 -25.48 -1.04 -12.67
N PHE A 91 -26.33 -1.92 -12.15
CA PHE A 91 -26.00 -3.35 -11.92
C PHE A 91 -26.26 -4.25 -13.14
N PHE A 92 -27.17 -3.88 -14.04
CA PHE A 92 -27.67 -4.75 -15.12
C PHE A 92 -27.16 -4.33 -16.50
N GLU A 93 -25.97 -3.74 -16.52
CA GLU A 93 -25.27 -3.32 -17.73
C GLU A 93 -23.83 -3.82 -17.65
N SER A 94 -23.22 -4.08 -18.81
CA SER A 94 -21.81 -4.46 -18.82
C SER A 94 -20.92 -3.25 -18.57
N ASN A 95 -20.39 -3.14 -17.36
CA ASN A 95 -19.61 -2.00 -16.89
C ASN A 95 -18.65 -2.40 -15.74
N ASP A 96 -17.91 -1.43 -15.19
CA ASP A 96 -16.93 -1.69 -14.13
C ASP A 96 -17.56 -2.16 -12.80
N LYS A 97 -18.85 -1.92 -12.56
CA LYS A 97 -19.55 -2.43 -11.38
C LYS A 97 -19.89 -3.90 -11.52
N GLU A 98 -20.37 -4.34 -12.69
CA GLU A 98 -20.47 -5.76 -13.02
C GLU A 98 -19.10 -6.43 -12.81
N LYS A 99 -18.04 -5.84 -13.38
CA LYS A 99 -16.66 -6.32 -13.25
C LYS A 99 -16.19 -6.42 -11.80
N TYR A 100 -16.55 -5.44 -10.94
CA TYR A 100 -16.23 -5.49 -9.51
C TYR A 100 -16.76 -6.77 -8.87
N PHE A 101 -18.06 -7.08 -9.06
CA PHE A 101 -18.67 -8.24 -8.41
C PHE A 101 -18.25 -9.56 -9.06
N SER A 102 -18.05 -9.59 -10.38
CA SER A 102 -17.63 -10.82 -11.08
C SER A 102 -16.22 -11.27 -10.68
N MET A 103 -15.31 -10.32 -10.39
CA MET A 103 -13.95 -10.62 -9.95
C MET A 103 -13.86 -11.07 -8.48
N LEU A 104 -14.91 -10.89 -7.67
CA LEU A 104 -14.88 -11.38 -6.29
C LEU A 104 -14.64 -12.90 -6.25
N PRO A 105 -13.97 -13.42 -5.20
CA PRO A 105 -13.85 -14.87 -5.00
C PRO A 105 -15.21 -15.55 -4.97
N ASP A 106 -15.29 -16.79 -5.45
CA ASP A 106 -16.55 -17.53 -5.52
C ASP A 106 -17.12 -17.82 -4.13
N GLU A 107 -16.29 -17.92 -3.08
CA GLU A 107 -16.79 -18.09 -1.70
C GLU A 107 -17.16 -16.77 -1.01
N SER A 108 -17.25 -15.66 -1.75
CA SER A 108 -17.58 -14.36 -1.18
C SER A 108 -19.10 -14.23 -1.00
N PRO A 109 -19.62 -14.05 0.23
CA PRO A 109 -21.06 -13.86 0.45
C PRO A 109 -21.64 -12.68 -0.32
N LEU A 110 -20.81 -11.67 -0.58
CA LEU A 110 -21.17 -10.50 -1.38
C LEU A 110 -21.38 -10.82 -2.86
N LYS A 111 -20.68 -11.85 -3.38
CA LYS A 111 -20.84 -12.33 -4.75
C LYS A 111 -22.12 -13.16 -4.88
N ASP A 112 -22.40 -14.01 -3.89
CA ASP A 112 -23.65 -14.77 -3.82
C ASP A 112 -24.86 -13.81 -3.83
N THR A 113 -24.83 -12.78 -2.98
CA THR A 113 -25.90 -11.76 -2.94
C THR A 113 -26.04 -11.01 -4.27
N TYR A 114 -24.93 -10.83 -5.01
CA TYR A 114 -24.97 -10.22 -6.34
C TYR A 114 -25.57 -11.16 -7.39
N GLN A 115 -25.28 -12.45 -7.33
CA GLN A 115 -25.90 -13.46 -8.20
C GLN A 115 -27.41 -13.53 -7.94
N ASP A 116 -27.83 -13.56 -6.67
CA ASP A 116 -29.24 -13.48 -6.31
C ASP A 116 -29.91 -12.23 -6.91
N LEU A 117 -29.23 -11.08 -6.85
CA LEU A 117 -29.75 -9.82 -7.42
C LEU A 117 -30.02 -9.95 -8.94
N MET A 118 -29.17 -10.67 -9.68
CA MET A 118 -29.31 -10.84 -11.13
C MET A 118 -30.57 -11.63 -11.50
N GLU A 119 -31.07 -12.46 -10.59
CA GLU A 119 -32.28 -13.27 -10.75
C GLU A 119 -33.54 -12.59 -10.17
N MET A 120 -33.40 -11.45 -9.47
CA MET A 120 -34.53 -10.75 -8.85
C MET A 120 -35.36 -9.92 -9.84
N ASP A 121 -36.68 -10.10 -9.79
CA ASP A 121 -37.64 -9.22 -10.44
C ASP A 121 -37.55 -7.77 -9.93
N SER A 122 -37.91 -6.81 -10.79
CA SER A 122 -37.98 -5.40 -10.43
C SER A 122 -38.94 -5.18 -9.26
N GLY A 123 -38.50 -4.43 -8.24
CA GLY A 123 -39.35 -4.05 -7.11
C GLY A 123 -38.56 -3.66 -5.87
N LYS A 124 -39.28 -3.31 -4.79
CA LYS A 124 -38.71 -2.78 -3.54
C LYS A 124 -37.61 -3.67 -2.93
N LYS A 125 -37.69 -4.99 -3.12
CA LYS A 125 -36.69 -5.94 -2.61
C LYS A 125 -35.37 -5.77 -3.38
N ARG A 126 -35.43 -5.75 -4.72
CA ARG A 126 -34.28 -5.52 -5.61
C ARG A 126 -33.59 -4.20 -5.29
N ASP A 127 -34.35 -3.10 -5.17
CA ASP A 127 -33.80 -1.77 -4.84
C ASP A 127 -33.04 -1.75 -3.51
N LYS A 128 -33.53 -2.50 -2.51
CA LYS A 128 -32.86 -2.64 -1.21
C LYS A 128 -31.57 -3.45 -1.35
N THR A 129 -31.60 -4.54 -2.10
CA THR A 129 -30.42 -5.38 -2.37
C THR A 129 -29.34 -4.59 -3.13
N GLU A 130 -29.70 -3.81 -4.15
CA GLU A 130 -28.77 -2.95 -4.89
C GLU A 130 -28.06 -1.92 -3.99
N LYS A 131 -28.84 -1.25 -3.12
CA LYS A 131 -28.29 -0.30 -2.14
C LYS A 131 -27.38 -0.99 -1.14
N TYR A 132 -27.79 -2.16 -0.64
CA TYR A 132 -26.98 -2.97 0.28
C TYR A 132 -25.64 -3.35 -0.37
N LEU A 133 -25.66 -3.98 -1.55
CA LEU A 133 -24.47 -4.38 -2.29
C LEU A 133 -23.54 -3.19 -2.52
N THR A 134 -24.08 -2.05 -3.00
CA THR A 134 -23.30 -0.83 -3.24
C THR A 134 -22.65 -0.31 -1.95
N ASN A 135 -23.33 -0.42 -0.81
CA ASN A 135 -22.79 0.01 0.48
C ASN A 135 -21.71 -0.93 1.03
N GLN A 136 -21.77 -2.21 0.70
CA GLN A 136 -20.77 -3.21 1.09
C GLN A 136 -19.52 -3.22 0.19
N MET A 137 -19.52 -2.48 -0.93
CA MET A 137 -18.33 -2.34 -1.78
C MET A 137 -17.20 -1.67 -1.00
N LEU A 138 -15.98 -2.19 -1.17
CA LEU A 138 -14.77 -1.70 -0.51
C LEU A 138 -13.61 -1.67 -1.50
N LYS A 139 -12.73 -0.68 -1.33
CA LYS A 139 -11.48 -0.59 -2.10
C LYS A 139 -10.45 -1.56 -1.55
N GLY A 140 -9.55 -2.00 -2.41
CA GLY A 140 -8.32 -2.67 -2.01
C GLY A 140 -7.40 -1.73 -1.25
N SER A 141 -6.57 -2.29 -0.36
CA SER A 141 -5.57 -1.51 0.36
C SER A 141 -4.43 -1.06 -0.57
N ILE A 142 -3.90 0.12 -0.29
CA ILE A 142 -2.74 0.73 -0.97
C ILE A 142 -1.58 0.65 0.02
N ASP A 143 -0.96 -0.52 0.07
CA ASP A 143 0.16 -0.77 0.97
C ASP A 143 1.47 -0.25 0.34
N VAL A 144 2.49 -0.01 1.16
CA VAL A 144 3.81 0.44 0.70
C VAL A 144 4.93 -0.45 1.20
N ASN A 145 6.05 -0.51 0.48
CA ASN A 145 7.22 -1.31 0.85
C ASN A 145 8.48 -0.43 0.95
N ILE A 146 9.25 -0.64 2.01
CA ILE A 146 10.63 -0.14 2.17
C ILE A 146 11.60 -1.34 2.20
N MET A 147 12.59 -1.32 1.31
CA MET A 147 13.71 -2.27 1.35
C MET A 147 14.78 -1.75 2.30
N VAL A 148 14.89 -2.33 3.49
CA VAL A 148 15.66 -1.72 4.58
C VAL A 148 17.18 -1.76 4.37
N LYS A 149 17.67 -2.66 3.51
CA LYS A 149 19.09 -2.83 3.16
C LYS A 149 19.64 -1.72 2.27
N LEU A 150 18.77 -0.94 1.61
CA LEU A 150 19.15 0.13 0.68
C LEU A 150 19.08 1.52 1.31
N ASP A 151 19.15 1.61 2.64
CA ASP A 151 19.08 2.86 3.37
C ASP A 151 20.40 3.65 3.29
N ARG A 152 20.51 4.53 2.29
CA ARG A 152 21.70 5.35 2.04
C ARG A 152 21.65 6.65 2.83
N GLN A 153 22.83 7.13 3.23
CA GLN A 153 23.01 8.48 3.73
C GLN A 153 22.96 9.49 2.58
N ASN A 154 22.41 10.67 2.85
CA ASN A 154 22.23 11.72 1.87
C ASN A 154 23.09 12.94 2.19
N TYR A 155 23.33 13.76 1.16
CA TYR A 155 24.17 14.94 1.22
C TYR A 155 23.40 16.15 0.70
N ASP A 156 23.70 17.33 1.25
CA ASP A 156 23.16 18.59 0.74
C ASP A 156 23.83 19.01 -0.58
N ARG A 157 23.38 20.13 -1.17
CA ARG A 157 23.93 20.67 -2.42
C ARG A 157 25.42 21.05 -2.31
N LYS A 158 25.90 21.32 -1.09
CA LYS A 158 27.29 21.68 -0.80
C LYS A 158 28.17 20.45 -0.51
N GLY A 159 27.60 19.24 -0.49
CA GLY A 159 28.29 18.00 -0.20
C GLY A 159 28.41 17.69 1.29
N ASN A 160 27.70 18.39 2.17
CA ASN A 160 27.69 18.09 3.60
C ASN A 160 26.76 16.90 3.88
N LEU A 161 27.20 15.99 4.74
CA LEU A 161 26.39 14.87 5.20
C LEU A 161 25.16 15.39 5.94
N LEU A 162 23.97 14.97 5.49
CA LEU A 162 22.71 15.32 6.17
C LEU A 162 22.51 14.49 7.44
N PRO A 163 21.74 15.01 8.41
CA PRO A 163 21.33 14.23 9.58
C PRO A 163 20.71 12.88 9.19
N GLY A 164 20.90 11.88 10.05
CA GLY A 164 20.49 10.51 9.74
C GLY A 164 19.00 10.33 9.44
N GLU A 165 18.12 11.24 9.87
CA GLU A 165 16.68 11.24 9.54
C GLU A 165 16.37 11.50 8.05
N PHE A 166 17.33 12.05 7.32
CA PHE A 166 17.25 12.26 5.87
C PHE A 166 17.80 11.09 5.07
N SER A 167 18.12 9.95 5.71
CA SER A 167 18.47 8.73 4.98
C SER A 167 17.31 8.25 4.12
N ASP A 168 17.61 7.49 3.08
CA ASP A 168 16.64 7.01 2.08
C ASP A 168 15.43 6.32 2.71
N GLY A 169 15.68 5.37 3.62
CA GLY A 169 14.65 4.60 4.31
C GLY A 169 13.84 5.44 5.29
N LYS A 170 14.49 6.34 6.04
CA LYS A 170 13.79 7.20 7.01
C LYS A 170 12.96 8.28 6.34
N ALA A 171 13.46 8.86 5.24
CA ALA A 171 12.68 9.78 4.42
C ALA A 171 11.47 9.09 3.80
N ALA A 172 11.62 7.84 3.32
CA ALA A 172 10.49 7.06 2.81
C ALA A 172 9.46 6.72 3.90
N LEU A 173 9.92 6.31 5.08
CA LEU A 173 9.05 6.06 6.24
C LEU A 173 8.29 7.33 6.64
N ARG A 174 8.99 8.47 6.74
CA ARG A 174 8.38 9.76 7.04
C ARG A 174 7.34 10.16 6.00
N GLY A 175 7.65 10.01 4.71
CA GLY A 175 6.71 10.30 3.63
C GLY A 175 5.42 9.46 3.74
N TYR A 176 5.56 8.16 4.00
CA TYR A 176 4.40 7.30 4.25
C TYR A 176 3.63 7.69 5.53
N ALA A 177 4.35 7.97 6.62
CA ALA A 177 3.75 8.34 7.90
C ALA A 177 2.94 9.64 7.81
N GLN A 178 3.44 10.62 7.05
CA GLN A 178 2.80 11.92 6.84
C GLN A 178 1.68 11.90 5.79
N SER A 179 1.61 10.87 4.94
CA SER A 179 0.52 10.71 3.97
C SER A 179 -0.82 10.42 4.62
N LYS A 180 -1.92 10.61 3.89
CA LYS A 180 -3.28 10.26 4.34
C LYS A 180 -3.60 8.77 4.27
N ALA A 181 -2.64 7.92 3.89
CA ALA A 181 -2.86 6.47 3.79
C ALA A 181 -3.33 5.85 5.11
N GLU A 182 -4.31 4.96 5.03
CA GLU A 182 -4.72 4.08 6.13
C GLU A 182 -4.48 2.64 5.66
N SER A 183 -3.23 2.20 5.75
CA SER A 183 -2.77 0.96 5.14
C SER A 183 -1.58 0.38 5.90
N SER A 184 -0.87 -0.55 5.27
CA SER A 184 0.29 -1.21 5.85
C SER A 184 1.59 -0.75 5.19
N ILE A 185 2.63 -0.59 6.00
CA ILE A 185 4.01 -0.56 5.52
C ILE A 185 4.65 -1.93 5.68
N ILE A 186 5.28 -2.39 4.61
CA ILE A 186 6.00 -3.65 4.55
C ILE A 186 7.49 -3.34 4.61
N PHE A 187 8.18 -3.87 5.62
CA PHE A 187 9.64 -3.86 5.69
C PHE A 187 10.19 -5.16 5.12
N SER A 188 11.09 -5.05 4.14
CA SER A 188 11.70 -6.20 3.46
C SER A 188 13.23 -6.11 3.41
N ALA A 189 13.86 -7.23 3.05
CA ALA A 189 15.31 -7.36 2.87
C ALA A 189 16.16 -7.16 4.15
N GLY A 190 15.66 -7.61 5.30
CA GLY A 190 16.43 -7.71 6.55
C GLY A 190 15.91 -6.84 7.68
N ILE A 191 16.81 -6.42 8.57
CA ILE A 191 16.52 -5.60 9.76
C ILE A 191 17.28 -4.28 9.71
N ASN A 192 16.62 -3.17 10.02
CA ASN A 192 17.26 -1.87 10.23
C ASN A 192 16.75 -1.26 11.55
N GLN A 193 17.51 -1.43 12.62
CA GLN A 193 17.13 -0.98 13.97
C GLN A 193 17.01 0.54 14.07
N SER A 194 17.78 1.29 13.28
CA SER A 194 17.71 2.76 13.26
C SER A 194 16.40 3.24 12.64
N LEU A 195 16.00 2.63 11.52
CA LEU A 195 14.72 2.87 10.88
C LEU A 195 13.55 2.46 11.79
N TYR A 196 13.62 1.29 12.41
CA TYR A 196 12.58 0.82 13.33
C TYR A 196 12.45 1.69 14.58
N SER A 197 13.57 2.23 15.07
CA SER A 197 13.53 3.22 16.15
C SER A 197 12.88 4.51 15.66
N TYR A 198 13.13 4.95 14.42
CA TYR A 198 12.50 6.16 13.89
C TYR A 198 10.97 6.05 13.73
N ILE A 199 10.39 4.83 13.67
CA ILE A 199 8.93 4.63 13.67
C ILE A 199 8.29 5.24 14.93
N THR A 200 8.99 5.25 16.07
CA THR A 200 8.43 5.73 17.35
C THR A 200 8.08 7.21 17.34
N GLU A 201 8.64 7.98 16.40
CA GLU A 201 8.34 9.40 16.22
C GLU A 201 6.94 9.65 15.62
N PHE A 202 6.26 8.61 15.13
CA PHE A 202 5.01 8.73 14.39
C PHE A 202 3.83 8.07 15.12
N LYS A 203 2.93 8.90 15.67
CA LYS A 203 1.76 8.47 16.45
C LYS A 203 0.81 7.51 15.71
N ASP A 204 0.71 7.61 14.38
CA ASP A 204 -0.26 6.86 13.58
C ASP A 204 0.04 5.34 13.49
N PHE A 205 1.23 4.92 13.96
CA PHE A 205 1.61 3.50 14.11
C PHE A 205 1.12 2.87 15.42
N TYR A 206 0.62 3.68 16.35
CA TYR A 206 0.06 3.20 17.62
C TYR A 206 -1.46 3.06 17.53
N ARG A 207 -2.04 2.28 18.45
CA ARG A 207 -3.49 2.22 18.60
C ARG A 207 -4.01 3.56 19.10
N ASN A 208 -5.06 4.06 18.46
CA ASN A 208 -5.81 5.21 18.96
C ASN A 208 -6.71 4.80 20.16
N GLN A 209 -7.44 5.75 20.73
CA GLN A 209 -8.36 5.51 21.85
C GLN A 209 -9.46 4.48 21.56
N SER A 210 -9.83 4.28 20.28
CA SER A 210 -10.77 3.23 19.86
C SER A 210 -10.11 1.87 19.58
N GLY A 211 -8.82 1.73 19.89
CA GLY A 211 -8.04 0.52 19.61
C GLY A 211 -7.67 0.32 18.15
N LYS A 212 -7.92 1.29 17.26
CA LYS A 212 -7.61 1.19 15.83
C LYS A 212 -6.20 1.67 15.52
N ILE A 213 -5.48 0.95 14.66
CA ILE A 213 -4.17 1.34 14.13
C ILE A 213 -4.36 1.86 12.71
N LYS A 214 -3.86 3.08 12.45
CA LYS A 214 -3.98 3.72 11.14
C LYS A 214 -2.89 3.25 10.17
N LYS A 215 -1.64 3.13 10.65
CA LYS A 215 -0.47 2.71 9.86
C LYS A 215 0.04 1.39 10.43
N LYS A 216 -0.26 0.29 9.73
CA LYS A 216 0.08 -1.07 10.21
C LYS A 216 1.50 -1.45 9.79
N ILE A 217 2.18 -2.24 10.61
CA ILE A 217 3.51 -2.75 10.30
C ILE A 217 3.42 -4.20 9.86
N ILE A 218 4.00 -4.50 8.70
CA ILE A 218 4.17 -5.85 8.19
C ILE A 218 5.66 -6.09 8.02
N ILE A 219 6.15 -7.24 8.50
CA ILE A 219 7.56 -7.59 8.37
C ILE A 219 7.70 -8.81 7.50
N LYS A 220 8.53 -8.69 6.47
CA LYS A 220 8.96 -9.83 5.68
C LYS A 220 10.16 -10.50 6.33
N VAL A 221 10.07 -11.80 6.52
CA VAL A 221 11.03 -12.61 7.26
C VAL A 221 11.38 -13.88 6.49
N SER A 222 12.61 -14.34 6.63
CA SER A 222 13.08 -15.61 6.06
C SER A 222 12.73 -16.81 6.92
N ASP A 223 12.58 -16.62 8.23
CA ASP A 223 12.44 -17.69 9.21
C ASP A 223 11.83 -17.17 10.53
N PHE A 224 11.46 -18.12 11.39
CA PHE A 224 10.86 -17.85 12.69
C PHE A 224 11.78 -17.05 13.64
N ARG A 225 13.09 -17.29 13.60
CA ARG A 225 14.04 -16.61 14.49
C ARG A 225 14.10 -15.11 14.16
N SER A 226 14.13 -14.78 12.88
CA SER A 226 14.07 -13.40 12.38
C SER A 226 12.77 -12.72 12.79
N ALA A 227 11.62 -13.40 12.66
CA ALA A 227 10.33 -12.90 13.13
C ALA A 227 10.34 -12.58 14.63
N LEU A 228 10.85 -13.51 15.44
CA LEU A 228 10.91 -13.36 16.89
C LEU A 228 11.80 -12.19 17.33
N ILE A 229 12.98 -12.03 16.70
CA ILE A 229 13.92 -10.94 17.02
C ILE A 229 13.32 -9.59 16.68
N GLN A 230 12.81 -9.43 15.45
CA GLN A 230 12.22 -8.17 14.99
C GLN A 230 10.94 -7.83 15.76
N GLY A 231 10.11 -8.83 16.06
CA GLY A 231 8.93 -8.70 16.91
C GLY A 231 9.24 -8.20 18.30
N LYS A 232 10.20 -8.83 18.99
CA LYS A 232 10.62 -8.38 20.32
C LYS A 232 11.19 -6.95 20.30
N PHE A 233 11.92 -6.59 19.25
CA PHE A 233 12.50 -5.25 19.12
C PHE A 233 11.42 -4.16 19.03
N LEU A 234 10.42 -4.33 18.16
CA LEU A 234 9.33 -3.37 17.99
C LEU A 234 8.36 -3.36 19.18
N ALA A 235 8.05 -4.54 19.73
CA ALA A 235 7.16 -4.63 20.90
C ALA A 235 7.72 -3.88 22.12
N LYS A 236 9.04 -3.91 22.34
CA LYS A 236 9.71 -3.11 23.39
C LYS A 236 9.55 -1.60 23.21
N LYS A 237 9.18 -1.15 22.01
CA LYS A 237 8.92 0.26 21.66
C LYS A 237 7.42 0.59 21.59
N GLY A 238 6.57 -0.35 22.00
CA GLY A 238 5.11 -0.22 21.94
C GLY A 238 4.53 -0.34 20.52
N LEU A 239 5.32 -0.80 19.55
CA LEU A 239 4.90 -0.94 18.15
C LEU A 239 4.39 -2.36 17.89
N GLU A 240 3.21 -2.45 17.27
CA GLU A 240 2.55 -3.72 16.96
C GLU A 240 2.85 -4.15 15.53
N ILE A 241 3.25 -5.42 15.36
CA ILE A 241 3.34 -6.06 14.04
C ILE A 241 1.98 -6.67 13.72
N HIS A 242 1.39 -6.21 12.63
CA HIS A 242 0.10 -6.69 12.14
C HIS A 242 0.20 -8.05 11.45
N GLU A 243 1.29 -8.27 10.71
CA GLU A 243 1.48 -9.48 9.91
C GLU A 243 2.98 -9.78 9.75
N PHE A 244 3.35 -11.06 9.84
CA PHE A 244 4.64 -11.56 9.36
C PHE A 244 4.43 -12.27 8.03
N ARG A 245 5.16 -11.86 7.00
CA ARG A 245 5.15 -12.52 5.69
C ARG A 245 6.42 -13.33 5.52
N ILE A 246 6.28 -14.64 5.35
CA ILE A 246 7.42 -15.51 5.07
C ILE A 246 7.82 -15.29 3.61
N GLU A 247 9.01 -14.77 3.39
CA GLU A 247 9.60 -14.69 2.06
C GLU A 247 10.39 -15.95 1.77
N SER A 248 10.17 -16.52 0.58
CA SER A 248 11.06 -17.55 0.08
C SER A 248 12.42 -16.92 -0.19
N GLY A 249 13.50 -17.55 0.26
CA GLY A 249 14.88 -17.19 -0.12
C GLY A 249 15.19 -17.38 -1.61
N LEU A 250 14.16 -17.69 -2.41
CA LEU A 250 14.24 -18.16 -3.78
C LEU A 250 14.16 -17.02 -4.79
N ASN A 251 13.50 -15.91 -4.47
CA ASN A 251 13.29 -14.82 -5.43
C ASN A 251 13.24 -13.45 -4.76
N CYS A 252 14.41 -12.88 -4.49
CA CYS A 252 14.57 -11.45 -4.28
C CYS A 252 15.08 -10.82 -5.58
N GLY A 253 14.21 -10.62 -6.57
CA GLY A 253 14.52 -9.84 -7.77
C GLY A 253 15.09 -10.61 -8.97
N GLY A 254 14.55 -11.80 -9.28
CA GLY A 254 14.84 -12.49 -10.55
C GLY A 254 16.24 -13.09 -10.68
N HIS A 255 16.96 -13.23 -9.57
CA HIS A 255 18.26 -13.92 -9.54
C HIS A 255 18.08 -15.34 -9.03
N ALA A 256 18.87 -16.25 -9.62
CA ALA A 256 18.79 -17.70 -9.47
C ALA A 256 18.66 -18.17 -8.02
N PHE A 257 17.86 -19.22 -7.85
CA PHE A 257 17.56 -19.90 -6.60
C PHE A 257 18.83 -20.19 -5.79
N ALA A 258 18.96 -19.58 -4.61
CA ALA A 258 20.08 -19.84 -3.71
C ALA A 258 19.96 -21.20 -2.99
N SER A 259 18.79 -21.85 -3.02
CA SER A 259 18.53 -23.14 -2.40
C SER A 259 17.48 -23.96 -3.19
N ASN A 260 17.48 -25.28 -3.00
CA ASN A 260 16.55 -26.23 -3.63
C ASN A 260 15.13 -26.18 -3.02
N GLY A 261 14.55 -25.01 -2.84
CA GLY A 261 13.13 -24.90 -2.48
C GLY A 261 12.79 -25.15 -1.00
N TYR A 262 13.74 -25.07 -0.08
CA TYR A 262 13.42 -25.07 1.36
C TYR A 262 12.79 -23.72 1.74
N LEU A 263 11.50 -23.75 2.06
CA LEU A 263 10.70 -22.59 2.49
C LEU A 263 10.81 -22.35 4.00
N LEU A 264 11.11 -23.40 4.79
CA LEU A 264 11.38 -23.42 6.22
C LEU A 264 12.24 -24.65 6.57
#